data_AF-A0A9P9PCV4-F1
#
_entry.id   AF-A0A9P9PCV4-F1
#
_cell.length_a   1.000
_cell.length_b   1.000
_cell.length_c   1.000
_cell.angle_alpha   90.00
_cell.angle_beta   90.00
_cell.angle_gamma   90.00
#
_symmetry.space_group_name_H-M   'P 1'
#
loop_
_entity.id
_entity.type
_entity.pdbx_description
1 polymer ?
#
loop_
_entity_poly.entity_id
_entity_poly.type
_entity_poly.pdbx_seq_one_letter_code
_entity_poly.pdbx_strand_id
1 'polypeptide(L)'
;MDRFIYLPEFRVVICKECEPYKLDRTERRRIADEIAEVNGLIGNEEALRRWEFPFPPPTSSPVEGLAKPKIGGFQCSLGVGGLGCNTNKGGRGKKYPVNPDGNTPWRTGVKCQRFFIQGAKSGYFEVQATDPEQIPSRAQIRSRIDQFKAAKHKMEAAFRAVEAKEHREIKEFNEARESNP
;
A
#
# COMPACT_ATOMS: atom_id res chain seq x y z
N MET A 1 8.43 -20.57 5.63
CA MET A 1 6.99 -20.22 5.66
C MET A 1 6.62 -18.76 5.98
N ASP A 2 7.49 -17.88 6.53
CA ASP A 2 7.08 -16.47 6.83
C ASP A 2 6.77 -15.59 5.59
N ARG A 3 7.21 -16.04 4.42
CA ARG A 3 7.00 -15.36 3.12
C ARG A 3 5.58 -15.51 2.59
N PHE A 4 4.85 -16.53 3.06
CA PHE A 4 3.54 -16.92 2.55
C PHE A 4 2.48 -16.79 3.63
N ILE A 5 1.31 -16.27 3.27
CA ILE A 5 0.11 -16.30 4.09
C ILE A 5 -0.81 -17.34 3.50
N TYR A 6 -1.16 -18.36 4.30
CA TYR A 6 -2.24 -19.25 3.95
C TYR A 6 -3.56 -18.68 4.45
N LEU A 7 -4.52 -18.52 3.55
CA LEU A 7 -5.87 -18.10 3.87
C LEU A 7 -6.82 -19.31 3.74
N PRO A 8 -7.08 -20.04 4.84
CA PRO A 8 -7.83 -21.31 4.80
C PRO A 8 -9.27 -21.13 4.30
N GLU A 9 -9.92 -20.02 4.66
CA GLU A 9 -11.29 -19.69 4.24
C GLU A 9 -11.43 -19.60 2.72
N PHE A 10 -10.37 -19.13 2.06
CA PHE A 10 -10.34 -18.90 0.62
C PHE A 10 -9.57 -19.97 -0.13
N ARG A 11 -8.89 -20.88 0.59
CA ARG A 11 -8.02 -21.95 0.05
C ARG A 11 -6.95 -21.42 -0.91
N VAL A 12 -6.40 -20.25 -0.58
CA VAL A 12 -5.33 -19.60 -1.36
C VAL A 12 -4.10 -19.35 -0.50
N VAL A 13 -2.93 -19.38 -1.15
CA VAL A 13 -1.67 -18.90 -0.57
C VAL A 13 -1.31 -17.58 -1.23
N ILE A 14 -0.98 -16.58 -0.42
CA ILE A 14 -0.50 -15.28 -0.88
C ILE A 14 0.97 -15.15 -0.52
N CYS A 15 1.80 -14.83 -1.50
CA CYS A 15 3.18 -14.48 -1.24
C CYS A 15 3.31 -12.98 -0.98
N LYS A 16 3.86 -12.60 0.18
CA LYS A 16 4.06 -11.18 0.56
C LYS A 16 5.12 -10.48 -0.30
N GLU A 17 6.10 -11.24 -0.78
CA GLU A 17 7.34 -10.71 -1.38
C GLU A 17 7.62 -11.26 -2.78
N CYS A 18 6.68 -12.01 -3.38
CA CYS A 18 6.88 -12.59 -4.71
C CYS A 18 6.43 -11.59 -5.76
N GLU A 19 7.39 -10.86 -6.32
CA GLU A 19 7.17 -10.23 -7.62
C GLU A 19 7.38 -11.29 -8.71
N PRO A 20 6.40 -11.52 -9.59
CA PRO A 20 6.44 -12.62 -10.57
C PRO A 20 7.67 -12.57 -11.48
N TYR A 21 8.22 -11.37 -11.71
CA TYR A 21 9.38 -11.14 -12.58
C TYR A 21 10.74 -11.31 -11.91
N LYS A 22 10.80 -11.46 -10.57
CA LYS A 22 12.08 -11.53 -9.82
C LYS A 22 12.46 -12.93 -9.34
N LEU A 23 11.60 -13.93 -9.56
CA LEU A 23 11.86 -15.30 -9.13
C LEU A 23 12.47 -16.13 -10.27
N ASP A 24 13.65 -16.70 -10.01
CA ASP A 24 14.26 -17.70 -10.89
C ASP A 24 13.41 -18.98 -10.96
N ARG A 25 13.58 -19.76 -12.03
CA ARG A 25 12.89 -21.04 -12.24
C ARG A 25 13.11 -22.03 -11.09
N THR A 26 14.32 -22.08 -10.53
CA THR A 26 14.66 -22.99 -9.43
C THR A 26 13.90 -22.60 -8.16
N GLU A 27 13.85 -21.31 -7.88
CA GLU A 27 13.14 -20.76 -6.72
C GLU A 27 11.63 -20.96 -6.86
N ARG A 28 11.06 -20.72 -8.06
CA ARG A 28 9.65 -21.01 -8.36
C ARG A 28 9.31 -22.47 -8.10
N ARG A 29 10.21 -23.39 -8.44
CA ARG A 29 9.98 -24.82 -8.23
C ARG A 29 9.99 -25.18 -6.74
N ARG A 30 10.97 -24.66 -5.97
CA ARG A 30 11.01 -24.83 -4.52
C ARG A 30 9.74 -24.31 -3.84
N ILE A 31 9.28 -23.13 -4.26
CA ILE A 31 8.04 -22.54 -3.77
C ILE A 31 6.84 -23.42 -4.12
N ALA A 32 6.77 -23.94 -5.35
CA ALA A 32 5.69 -24.83 -5.77
C ALA A 32 5.67 -26.13 -4.96
N ASP A 33 6.85 -26.70 -4.67
CA ASP A 33 6.98 -27.91 -3.86
C ASP A 33 6.56 -27.63 -2.39
N GLU A 34 6.99 -26.51 -1.79
CA GLU A 34 6.58 -26.09 -0.42
C GLU A 34 5.05 -25.83 -0.35
N ILE A 35 4.46 -25.25 -1.39
CA ILE A 35 3.01 -24.98 -1.46
C ILE A 35 2.23 -26.28 -1.72
N ALA A 36 2.78 -27.25 -2.45
CA ALA A 36 2.13 -28.51 -2.75
C ALA A 36 1.87 -29.36 -1.49
N GLU A 37 2.65 -29.17 -0.41
CA GLU A 37 2.43 -29.82 0.88
C GLU A 37 1.18 -29.28 1.63
N VAL A 38 0.67 -28.11 1.24
CA VAL A 38 -0.53 -27.52 1.86
C VAL A 38 -1.78 -28.19 1.31
N ASN A 39 -2.40 -29.03 2.13
CA ASN A 39 -3.64 -29.72 1.77
C ASN A 39 -4.80 -28.73 1.56
N GLY A 40 -5.59 -28.95 0.50
CA GLY A 40 -6.84 -28.23 0.24
C GLY A 40 -6.71 -26.96 -0.60
N LEU A 41 -5.56 -26.67 -1.19
CA LEU A 41 -5.39 -25.55 -2.12
C LEU A 41 -6.08 -25.79 -3.46
N ILE A 42 -6.56 -24.70 -4.07
CA ILE A 42 -7.07 -24.70 -5.43
C ILE A 42 -5.88 -24.79 -6.39
N GLY A 43 -5.65 -25.98 -6.96
CA GLY A 43 -4.46 -26.26 -7.76
C GLY A 43 -4.50 -25.77 -9.22
N ASN A 44 -5.66 -25.38 -9.76
CA ASN A 44 -5.78 -24.91 -11.15
C ASN A 44 -6.93 -23.91 -11.36
N GLU A 45 -6.90 -23.22 -12.51
CA GLU A 45 -7.90 -22.19 -12.85
C GLU A 45 -9.31 -22.77 -13.03
N GLU A 46 -9.43 -24.00 -13.52
CA GLU A 46 -10.72 -24.67 -13.70
C GLU A 46 -11.42 -24.96 -12.37
N ALA A 47 -10.66 -25.41 -11.37
CA ALA A 47 -11.12 -25.58 -10.00
C ALA A 47 -11.50 -24.22 -9.41
N LEU A 48 -10.73 -23.15 -9.66
CA LEU A 48 -11.07 -21.79 -9.22
C LEU A 48 -12.39 -21.27 -9.85
N ARG A 49 -12.66 -21.64 -11.11
CA ARG A 49 -13.91 -21.28 -11.81
C ARG A 49 -15.11 -22.00 -11.23
N ARG A 50 -14.98 -23.30 -10.94
CA ARG A 50 -16.05 -24.14 -10.37
C ARG A 50 -16.29 -23.85 -8.89
N TRP A 51 -15.26 -23.41 -8.18
CA TRP A 51 -15.36 -23.08 -6.77
C TRP A 51 -16.19 -21.82 -6.55
N GLU A 52 -17.17 -21.93 -5.65
CA GLU A 52 -17.89 -20.77 -5.11
C GLU A 52 -16.97 -20.02 -4.16
N PHE A 53 -16.09 -19.20 -4.75
CA PHE A 53 -15.17 -18.37 -4.00
C PHE A 53 -15.95 -17.41 -3.07
N PRO A 54 -15.83 -17.56 -1.74
CA PRO A 54 -16.61 -16.78 -0.80
C PRO A 54 -16.00 -15.39 -0.69
N PHE A 55 -16.36 -14.46 -1.57
CA PHE A 55 -15.89 -13.08 -1.43
C PHE A 55 -16.32 -12.52 -0.08
N PRO A 56 -15.42 -11.84 0.65
CA PRO A 56 -15.75 -11.38 1.98
C PRO A 56 -16.82 -10.28 1.89
N PRO A 57 -17.67 -10.16 2.91
CA PRO A 57 -18.70 -9.13 2.92
C PRO A 57 -18.08 -7.73 2.89
N PRO A 58 -18.82 -6.70 2.44
CA PRO A 58 -18.33 -5.32 2.38
C PRO A 58 -17.94 -4.75 3.75
N THR A 59 -18.36 -5.41 4.83
CA THR A 59 -18.02 -5.09 6.22
C THR A 59 -16.69 -5.69 6.69
N SER A 60 -16.04 -6.51 5.86
CA SER A 60 -14.80 -7.19 6.22
C SER A 60 -13.60 -6.25 6.32
N SER A 61 -12.70 -6.51 7.26
CA SER A 61 -11.40 -5.83 7.32
C SER A 61 -10.54 -6.16 6.09
N PRO A 62 -9.62 -5.26 5.68
CA PRO A 62 -8.70 -5.55 4.59
C PRO A 62 -7.94 -6.86 4.82
N VAL A 63 -7.88 -7.70 3.78
CA VAL A 63 -7.19 -8.99 3.87
C VAL A 63 -5.68 -8.74 3.88
N GLU A 64 -5.01 -9.24 4.91
CA GLU A 64 -3.57 -9.12 5.07
C GLU A 64 -2.83 -9.89 3.94
N GLY A 65 -1.70 -9.33 3.48
CA GLY A 65 -0.91 -9.90 2.38
C GLY A 65 -1.38 -9.57 0.97
N LEU A 66 -2.64 -9.15 0.79
CA LEU A 66 -3.09 -8.59 -0.49
C LEU A 66 -2.56 -7.17 -0.71
N ALA A 67 -2.63 -6.71 -1.96
CA ALA A 67 -2.33 -5.33 -2.30
C ALA A 67 -3.18 -4.37 -1.45
N LYS A 68 -2.58 -3.22 -1.06
CA LYS A 68 -3.26 -2.20 -0.26
C LYS A 68 -4.61 -1.80 -0.90
N PRO A 69 -5.67 -1.56 -0.09
CA PRO A 69 -6.96 -1.16 -0.62
C PRO A 69 -6.84 0.10 -1.47
N LYS A 70 -7.40 0.06 -2.67
CA LYS A 70 -7.52 1.24 -3.53
C LYS A 70 -8.64 2.13 -3.03
N ILE A 71 -8.35 3.41 -2.88
CA ILE A 71 -9.28 4.44 -2.40
C ILE A 71 -10.03 5.02 -3.60
N GLY A 72 -11.28 5.44 -3.40
CA GLY A 72 -12.08 6.10 -4.44
C GLY A 72 -12.75 5.12 -5.40
N GLY A 73 -13.07 3.93 -4.90
CA GLY A 73 -13.90 2.96 -5.62
C GLY A 73 -15.38 3.34 -5.60
N PHE A 74 -16.16 2.59 -6.38
CA PHE A 74 -17.62 2.70 -6.45
C PHE A 74 -18.26 1.34 -6.27
N GLN A 75 -19.41 1.29 -5.56
CA GLN A 75 -20.19 0.07 -5.35
C GLN A 75 -21.65 0.27 -5.74
N CYS A 76 -22.24 -0.73 -6.44
CA CYS A 76 -23.68 -0.80 -6.73
C CYS A 76 -24.44 -1.52 -5.60
N SER A 77 -25.56 -0.97 -5.15
CA SER A 77 -26.40 -1.56 -4.10
C SER A 77 -27.63 -2.36 -4.59
N LEU A 78 -27.87 -2.49 -5.91
CA LEU A 78 -29.10 -3.11 -6.47
C LEU A 78 -28.99 -4.59 -6.87
N GLY A 79 -27.92 -5.31 -6.51
CA GLY A 79 -27.71 -6.69 -6.97
C GLY A 79 -27.68 -7.73 -5.86
N VAL A 80 -28.67 -8.64 -5.86
CA VAL A 80 -28.58 -9.96 -5.21
C VAL A 80 -27.45 -10.71 -5.93
N GLY A 81 -26.25 -10.71 -5.36
CA GLY A 81 -25.05 -11.19 -6.05
C GLY A 81 -23.85 -10.24 -6.02
N GLY A 82 -23.88 -9.19 -5.20
CA GLY A 82 -22.71 -8.76 -4.44
C GLY A 82 -21.42 -8.40 -5.20
N LEU A 83 -20.98 -7.15 -4.98
CA LEU A 83 -19.56 -6.78 -4.94
C LEU A 83 -18.79 -6.80 -6.27
N GLY A 84 -18.97 -5.76 -7.06
CA GLY A 84 -17.91 -5.29 -7.96
C GLY A 84 -17.53 -3.88 -7.58
N CYS A 85 -16.47 -3.70 -6.79
CA CYS A 85 -15.91 -2.37 -6.70
C CYS A 85 -15.22 -1.99 -8.02
N ASN A 86 -15.53 -0.83 -8.58
CA ASN A 86 -14.79 -0.34 -9.74
C ASN A 86 -13.78 0.74 -9.34
N THR A 87 -12.51 0.54 -9.68
CA THR A 87 -11.47 1.56 -9.54
C THR A 87 -11.36 2.27 -10.88
N ASN A 88 -11.54 3.60 -10.92
CA ASN A 88 -11.48 4.41 -12.14
C ASN A 88 -10.29 4.02 -13.03
N LYS A 89 -10.54 3.21 -14.06
CA LYS A 89 -9.56 2.95 -15.12
C LYS A 89 -9.56 4.17 -16.03
N GLY A 90 -8.71 5.16 -15.73
CA GLY A 90 -8.07 6.11 -16.67
C GLY A 90 -8.87 6.76 -17.82
N GLY A 91 -10.18 6.58 -17.93
CA GLY A 91 -11.03 7.20 -18.93
C GLY A 91 -11.35 8.61 -18.47
N ARG A 92 -11.11 9.58 -19.37
CA ARG A 92 -11.40 11.03 -19.21
C ARG A 92 -12.46 11.26 -18.14
N GLY A 93 -12.06 11.93 -17.06
CA GLY A 93 -12.85 12.13 -15.86
C GLY A 93 -14.30 12.50 -16.18
N LYS A 94 -15.17 11.50 -16.24
CA LYS A 94 -16.60 11.74 -16.08
C LYS A 94 -16.74 12.19 -14.64
N LYS A 95 -17.00 13.47 -14.44
CA LYS A 95 -17.54 14.01 -13.19
C LYS A 95 -18.88 13.31 -13.01
N TYR A 96 -18.87 12.14 -12.39
CA TYR A 96 -20.11 11.51 -11.99
C TYR A 96 -20.70 12.36 -10.87
N PRO A 97 -21.98 12.72 -10.96
CA PRO A 97 -22.62 13.53 -9.95
C PRO A 97 -22.45 12.85 -8.61
N VAL A 98 -21.86 13.58 -7.65
CA VAL A 98 -21.98 13.24 -6.23
C VAL A 98 -23.48 13.19 -5.97
N ASN A 99 -23.99 12.02 -5.64
CA ASN A 99 -25.41 11.68 -5.47
C ASN A 99 -26.16 12.82 -4.73
N PRO A 100 -26.85 13.74 -5.43
CA PRO A 100 -27.55 14.84 -4.77
C PRO A 100 -28.92 14.36 -4.23
N ASP A 101 -29.47 13.30 -4.82
CA ASP A 101 -30.90 12.97 -4.73
C ASP A 101 -31.18 11.59 -4.08
N GLY A 102 -30.15 10.87 -3.60
CA GLY A 102 -30.30 9.59 -2.89
C GLY A 102 -30.89 8.42 -3.69
N ASN A 103 -31.24 8.62 -4.96
CA ASN A 103 -32.01 7.67 -5.77
C ASN A 103 -31.14 6.84 -6.75
N THR A 104 -29.83 7.06 -6.78
CA THR A 104 -28.89 6.25 -7.56
C THR A 104 -28.18 5.24 -6.64
N PRO A 105 -28.08 3.96 -7.00
CA PRO A 105 -27.60 2.89 -6.11
C PRO A 105 -26.07 2.84 -5.95
N TRP A 106 -25.37 3.91 -6.33
CA TRP A 106 -23.92 3.96 -6.36
C TRP A 106 -23.38 4.67 -5.11
N ARG A 107 -22.59 3.95 -4.31
CA ARG A 107 -21.81 4.52 -3.21
C ARG A 107 -20.43 4.91 -3.71
N THR A 108 -20.00 6.14 -3.43
CA THR A 108 -18.69 6.67 -3.82
C THR A 108 -17.74 6.64 -2.61
N GLY A 109 -16.43 6.57 -2.87
CA GLY A 109 -15.43 6.63 -1.80
C GLY A 109 -15.14 5.30 -1.08
N VAL A 110 -15.67 4.18 -1.59
CA VAL A 110 -15.39 2.86 -1.03
C VAL A 110 -13.93 2.43 -1.26
N LYS A 111 -13.39 1.63 -0.33
CA LYS A 111 -12.03 1.06 -0.42
C LYS A 111 -12.11 -0.36 -0.96
N CYS A 112 -11.22 -0.69 -1.90
CA CYS A 112 -11.39 -1.90 -2.69
C CYS A 112 -10.11 -2.71 -2.83
N GLN A 113 -10.22 -4.01 -2.59
CA GLN A 113 -9.16 -4.99 -2.76
C GLN A 113 -9.57 -6.07 -3.76
N ARG A 114 -8.60 -6.86 -4.22
CA ARG A 114 -8.82 -8.02 -5.08
C ARG A 114 -7.77 -9.08 -4.79
N PHE A 115 -8.14 -10.34 -4.99
CA PHE A 115 -7.25 -11.48 -4.83
C PHE A 115 -6.32 -11.64 -6.05
N PHE A 116 -6.91 -11.71 -7.24
CA PHE A 116 -6.17 -11.97 -8.48
C PHE A 116 -6.15 -10.72 -9.38
N ILE A 117 -4.99 -10.47 -10.01
CA ILE A 117 -4.85 -9.35 -10.96
C ILE A 117 -5.59 -9.66 -12.28
N GLN A 118 -5.57 -10.93 -12.69
CA GLN A 118 -6.12 -11.46 -13.94
C GLN A 118 -6.80 -12.81 -13.68
N GLY A 119 -7.65 -13.26 -14.61
CA GLY A 119 -8.28 -14.58 -14.57
C GLY A 119 -9.61 -14.64 -13.81
N ALA A 120 -10.08 -15.85 -13.53
CA ALA A 120 -11.29 -16.08 -12.77
C ALA A 120 -11.19 -15.47 -11.36
N LYS A 121 -12.30 -14.92 -10.86
CA LYS A 121 -12.38 -14.29 -9.52
C LYS A 121 -11.42 -13.11 -9.31
N SER A 122 -10.95 -12.45 -10.39
CA SER A 122 -10.17 -11.20 -10.33
C SER A 122 -10.99 -9.94 -9.99
N GLY A 123 -12.24 -10.12 -9.53
CA GLY A 123 -13.14 -9.05 -9.16
C GLY A 123 -12.64 -8.30 -7.94
N TYR A 124 -12.92 -7.00 -7.87
CA TYR A 124 -12.68 -6.25 -6.65
C TYR A 124 -13.86 -6.38 -5.70
N PHE A 125 -13.54 -6.59 -4.43
CA PHE A 125 -14.48 -6.54 -3.33
C PHE A 125 -14.21 -5.31 -2.46
N GLU A 126 -15.24 -4.88 -1.75
CA GLU A 126 -15.14 -3.79 -0.79
C GLU A 126 -14.55 -4.31 0.52
N VAL A 127 -13.70 -3.48 1.12
CA VAL A 127 -13.19 -3.71 2.47
C VAL A 127 -13.49 -2.48 3.31
N GLN A 128 -13.85 -2.69 4.57
CA GLN A 128 -13.96 -1.61 5.52
C GLN A 128 -12.62 -0.89 5.61
N ALA A 129 -12.72 0.43 5.80
CA ALA A 129 -11.58 1.16 6.28
C ALA A 129 -11.22 0.58 7.66
N THR A 130 -10.04 -0.04 7.79
CA THR A 130 -9.31 0.11 9.05
C THR A 130 -9.31 1.61 9.33
N ASP A 131 -9.79 1.99 10.51
CA ASP A 131 -10.03 3.38 10.87
C ASP A 131 -8.82 4.21 10.44
N PRO A 132 -8.97 5.18 9.51
CA PRO A 132 -7.87 6.00 9.05
C PRO A 132 -7.53 7.07 10.08
N GLU A 133 -7.66 6.80 11.37
CA GLU A 133 -7.37 7.72 12.48
C GLU A 133 -5.89 8.15 12.53
N GLN A 134 -5.07 7.75 11.55
CA GLN A 134 -3.69 8.19 11.40
C GLN A 134 -3.34 8.66 9.98
N ILE A 135 -4.31 8.96 9.10
CA ILE A 135 -4.00 9.83 7.96
C ILE A 135 -3.87 11.23 8.55
N PRO A 136 -2.66 11.79 8.69
CA PRO A 136 -2.52 13.11 9.26
C PRO A 136 -3.26 14.07 8.35
N SER A 137 -4.09 14.93 8.93
CA SER A 137 -4.79 15.97 8.17
C SER A 137 -3.79 16.75 7.33
N ARG A 138 -4.26 17.35 6.24
CA ARG A 138 -3.42 18.19 5.37
C ARG A 138 -2.66 19.28 6.17
N ALA A 139 -3.25 19.75 7.27
CA ALA A 139 -2.63 20.68 8.21
C ALA A 139 -1.49 20.04 9.01
N GLN A 140 -1.67 18.81 9.52
CA GLN A 140 -0.62 18.06 10.22
C GLN A 140 0.56 17.72 9.30
N ILE A 141 0.30 17.38 8.03
CA ILE A 141 1.36 17.13 7.03
C ILE A 141 2.17 18.40 6.79
N ARG A 142 1.50 19.55 6.58
CA ARG A 142 2.17 20.85 6.42
C ARG A 142 3.00 21.23 7.65
N SER A 143 2.41 21.09 8.84
CA SER A 143 3.09 21.35 10.12
C SER A 143 4.34 20.50 10.30
N ARG A 144 4.28 19.19 9.97
CA ARG A 144 5.47 18.32 10.00
C ARG A 144 6.54 18.77 9.01
N ILE A 145 6.17 19.11 7.78
CA ILE A 145 7.10 19.61 6.76
C ILE A 145 7.80 20.89 7.25
N ASP A 146 7.06 21.80 7.88
CA ASP A 146 7.61 23.05 8.41
C ASP A 146 8.56 22.81 9.58
N GLN A 147 8.24 21.86 10.47
CA GLN A 147 9.15 21.42 11.55
C GLN A 147 10.45 20.84 11.00
N PHE A 148 10.38 19.97 9.97
CA PHE A 148 11.56 19.40 9.33
C PHE A 148 12.43 20.47 8.66
N LYS A 149 11.81 21.46 7.98
CA LYS A 149 12.54 22.58 7.39
C LYS A 149 13.24 23.43 8.46
N ALA A 150 12.55 23.72 9.56
CA ALA A 150 13.13 24.48 10.67
C ALA A 150 14.30 23.72 11.32
N ALA A 151 14.15 22.42 11.54
CA ALA A 151 15.22 21.57 12.07
C ALA A 151 16.44 21.53 11.14
N LYS A 152 16.21 21.35 9.83
CA LYS A 152 17.27 21.37 8.82
C LYS A 152 18.05 22.69 8.85
N HIS A 153 17.34 23.83 8.86
CA HIS A 153 18.00 25.14 8.93
C HIS A 153 18.81 25.34 10.22
N LYS A 154 18.31 24.86 11.36
CA LYS A 154 19.05 24.91 12.63
C LYS A 154 20.32 24.08 12.58
N MET A 155 20.25 22.87 12.03
CA MET A 155 21.42 22.01 11.86
C MET A 155 22.45 22.63 10.90
N GLU A 156 22.01 23.16 9.76
CA GLU A 156 22.89 23.86 8.82
C GLU A 156 23.55 25.11 9.42
N ALA A 157 22.83 25.85 10.26
CA ALA A 157 23.39 27.00 10.97
C ALA A 157 24.43 26.57 12.03
N ALA A 158 24.14 25.50 12.77
CA ALA A 158 25.05 24.94 13.75
C ALA A 158 26.35 24.43 13.09
N PHE A 159 26.24 23.70 11.97
CA PHE A 159 27.40 23.26 11.20
C PHE A 159 28.26 24.44 10.73
N ARG A 160 27.64 25.48 10.15
CA ARG A 160 28.38 26.68 9.73
C ARG A 160 29.05 27.41 10.89
N ALA A 161 28.43 27.45 12.06
CA ALA A 161 29.03 28.04 13.25
C ALA A 161 30.25 27.26 13.75
N VAL A 162 30.19 25.92 13.68
CA VAL A 162 31.32 25.03 13.99
C VAL A 162 32.46 25.23 13.00
N GLU A 163 32.18 25.19 11.70
CA GLU A 163 33.19 25.40 10.64
C GLU A 163 33.86 26.79 10.76
N ALA A 164 33.08 27.84 11.04
CA ALA A 164 33.62 29.18 11.22
C ALA A 164 34.51 29.29 12.48
N LYS A 165 34.24 28.51 13.53
CA LYS A 165 35.06 28.47 14.73
C LYS A 165 36.37 27.72 14.46
N GLU A 166 36.30 26.56 13.82
CA GLU A 166 37.49 25.82 13.39
C GLU A 166 38.39 26.67 12.49
N HIS A 167 37.81 27.38 11.53
CA HIS A 167 38.58 28.25 10.64
C HIS A 167 39.25 29.43 11.39
N ARG A 168 38.63 29.95 12.46
CA ARG A 168 39.26 30.97 13.32
C ARG A 168 40.42 30.39 14.13
N GLU A 169 40.23 29.23 14.74
CA GLU A 169 41.28 28.56 15.52
C GLU A 169 42.50 28.21 14.66
N ILE A 170 42.28 27.71 13.42
CA ILE A 170 43.38 27.45 12.46
C ILE A 170 44.10 28.74 12.09
N LYS A 171 43.36 29.83 11.85
CA LYS A 171 43.95 31.12 11.51
C LYS A 171 44.80 31.67 12.65
N GLU A 172 44.28 31.67 13.87
CA GLU A 172 44.98 32.13 15.09
C GLU A 172 46.24 31.29 15.35
N PHE A 173 46.17 29.97 15.16
CA PHE A 173 47.32 29.07 15.30
C PHE A 173 48.42 29.37 14.26
N ASN A 174 48.06 29.63 13.00
CA ASN A 174 49.03 29.97 11.95
C ASN A 174 49.67 31.34 12.20
N GLU A 175 48.90 32.36 12.60
CA GLU A 175 49.42 33.69 12.93
C GLU A 175 50.37 33.66 14.14
N ALA A 176 50.09 32.81 15.14
CA ALA A 176 50.97 32.61 16.29
C ALA A 176 52.29 31.92 15.92
N ARG A 177 52.30 31.02 14.93
CA ARG A 177 53.53 30.39 14.42
C ARG A 177 54.39 31.36 13.61
N GLU A 178 53.79 32.30 12.88
CA GLU A 178 54.51 33.33 12.12
C GLU A 178 55.10 34.42 13.01
N SER A 179 54.52 34.67 14.19
CA SER A 179 55.00 35.69 15.15
C SER A 179 56.14 35.23 16.08
N ASN A 180 56.58 33.97 15.99
CA ASN A 180 57.71 33.44 16.77
C ASN A 180 58.89 33.11 15.86
N PRO A 181 59.73 34.11 15.49
CA PRO A 181 60.98 33.92 14.73
C PRO A 181 62.09 33.20 15.51
#